data_AF-A0AAV0HZT1-F1
#
_entry.id   AF-A0AAV0HZT1-F1
#
_cell.length_a   1.000
_cell.length_b   1.000
_cell.length_c   1.000
_cell.angle_alpha   90.00
_cell.angle_beta   90.00
_cell.angle_gamma   90.00
#
_symmetry.space_group_name_H-M   'P 1'
#
loop_
_entity.id
_entity.type
_entity.pdbx_description
1 polymer ?
#
loop_
_entity_poly.entity_id
_entity_poly.type
_entity_poly.pdbx_seq_one_letter_code
_entity_poly.pdbx_strand_id
1 'polypeptide(L)'
;MKDMGLDSYRFSISWSRIYPGKYGNGQINQGGVDHYNEFIDALLANGIQPYVTLYHWDLPQALYDNYTGWLDPQIIKDYARYAETCFKKFGDRVKHWITFNEPHTFTVQGYDSGLQAPGRCSFRLWCKEGNSDVEPYIVAHHTILAHAATADIYRRRYKPTQKGSIGVSFDVIWFEPGTNSPEDVEAAQRAQDFQLGWFLDPMMLGDYPSSMRSRVGTRLPKFADSDVSLVKGSLDFVGINHYTTYYARNSSCGIINLLNDTLVDSGTTAFRK
;
A
#
# COMPACT_ATOMS: atom_id res chain seq x y z
N MET A 1 10.47 -24.79 -5.52
CA MET A 1 11.08 -23.54 -6.03
C MET A 1 12.36 -23.83 -6.79
N LYS A 2 13.34 -24.48 -6.15
CA LYS A 2 14.58 -24.91 -6.81
C LYS A 2 14.36 -25.79 -8.05
N ASP A 3 13.51 -26.80 -7.95
CA ASP A 3 13.24 -27.71 -9.08
C ASP A 3 12.56 -27.02 -10.28
N MET A 4 11.94 -25.86 -10.05
CA MET A 4 11.38 -25.02 -11.10
C MET A 4 12.41 -24.06 -11.71
N GLY A 5 13.63 -24.00 -11.17
CA GLY A 5 14.69 -23.10 -11.63
C GLY A 5 14.44 -21.62 -11.35
N LEU A 6 13.72 -21.28 -10.27
CA LEU A 6 13.45 -19.88 -9.92
C LEU A 6 14.71 -19.19 -9.35
N ASP A 7 15.01 -17.98 -9.82
CA ASP A 7 16.11 -17.15 -9.30
C ASP A 7 15.76 -16.43 -7.99
N SER A 8 14.47 -16.19 -7.77
CA SER A 8 13.99 -15.41 -6.63
C SER A 8 12.67 -15.95 -6.10
N TYR A 9 12.39 -15.62 -4.84
CA TYR A 9 11.11 -15.90 -4.21
C TYR A 9 10.62 -14.70 -3.42
N ARG A 10 9.41 -14.25 -3.77
CA ARG A 10 8.72 -13.18 -3.05
C ARG A 10 7.83 -13.76 -1.96
N PHE A 11 8.01 -13.32 -0.72
CA PHE A 11 7.15 -13.67 0.41
C PHE A 11 6.93 -12.45 1.32
N SER A 12 6.03 -12.58 2.31
CA SER A 12 5.82 -11.54 3.32
C SER A 12 6.20 -12.00 4.72
N ILE A 13 6.66 -11.05 5.53
CA ILE A 13 6.82 -11.23 6.97
C ILE A 13 5.52 -10.84 7.65
N SER A 14 5.04 -11.68 8.57
CA SER A 14 3.83 -11.40 9.32
C SER A 14 4.15 -10.47 10.49
N TRP A 15 3.59 -9.26 10.48
CA TRP A 15 3.83 -8.26 11.52
C TRP A 15 3.42 -8.79 12.89
N SER A 16 2.21 -9.33 13.01
CA SER A 16 1.70 -9.90 14.26
C SER A 16 2.50 -11.10 14.77
N ARG A 17 3.24 -11.79 13.89
CA ARG A 17 4.17 -12.86 14.29
C ARG A 17 5.46 -12.30 14.90
N ILE A 18 5.98 -11.17 14.41
CA ILE A 18 7.18 -10.51 14.95
C ILE A 18 6.87 -9.76 16.24
N TYR A 19 5.74 -9.04 16.29
CA TYR A 19 5.26 -8.29 17.46
C TYR A 19 3.88 -8.79 17.89
N PRO A 20 3.79 -9.92 18.60
CA PRO A 20 2.53 -10.38 19.16
C PRO A 20 2.11 -9.59 20.39
N GLY A 21 0.87 -9.81 20.83
CA GLY A 21 0.36 -9.35 22.12
C GLY A 21 -0.39 -8.03 22.09
N LYS A 22 -0.83 -7.59 23.28
CA LYS A 22 -1.84 -6.53 23.49
C LYS A 22 -1.52 -5.18 22.84
N TYR A 23 -0.24 -4.87 22.65
CA TYR A 23 0.17 -3.57 22.10
C TYR A 23 0.61 -3.63 20.64
N GLY A 24 0.80 -4.81 20.04
CA GLY A 24 1.25 -4.96 18.64
C GLY A 24 2.64 -4.35 18.31
N ASN A 25 3.33 -3.79 19.31
CA ASN A 25 4.62 -3.11 19.20
C ASN A 25 5.53 -3.36 20.44
N GLY A 26 5.23 -4.42 21.19
CA GLY A 26 5.87 -4.79 22.46
C GLY A 26 7.16 -5.59 22.30
N GLN A 27 7.26 -6.73 22.98
CA GLN A 27 8.44 -7.60 22.87
C GLN A 27 8.46 -8.36 21.54
N ILE A 28 9.65 -8.52 20.97
CA ILE A 28 9.85 -9.31 19.77
C ILE A 28 9.66 -10.80 20.10
N ASN A 29 8.88 -11.49 19.28
CA ASN A 29 8.77 -12.94 19.34
C ASN A 29 9.96 -13.59 18.63
N GLN A 30 10.91 -14.10 19.41
CA GLN A 30 12.13 -14.70 18.85
C GLN A 30 11.81 -15.92 17.98
N GLY A 31 10.83 -16.76 18.32
CA GLY A 31 10.43 -17.88 17.47
C GLY A 31 9.86 -17.45 16.11
N GLY A 32 9.23 -16.27 16.05
CA GLY A 32 8.81 -15.65 14.78
C GLY A 32 10.00 -15.21 13.94
N VAL A 33 11.04 -14.64 14.57
CA VAL A 33 12.28 -14.26 13.92
C VAL A 33 13.05 -15.48 13.42
N ASP A 34 13.15 -16.53 14.23
CA ASP A 34 13.88 -17.75 13.90
C ASP A 34 13.26 -18.45 12.69
N HIS A 35 11.93 -18.52 12.63
CA HIS A 35 11.22 -19.04 11.45
C HIS A 35 11.63 -18.35 10.14
N TYR A 36 11.67 -17.01 10.12
CA TYR A 36 12.05 -16.28 8.92
C TYR A 36 13.55 -16.37 8.62
N ASN A 37 14.41 -16.46 9.65
CA ASN A 37 15.83 -16.75 9.45
C ASN A 37 16.04 -18.10 8.76
N GLU A 38 15.44 -19.17 9.30
CA GLU A 38 15.52 -20.51 8.73
C GLU A 38 15.02 -20.54 7.28
N PHE A 39 13.92 -19.83 6.99
CA PHE A 39 13.37 -19.76 5.64
C PHE A 39 14.30 -19.00 4.68
N ILE A 40 14.83 -17.84 5.09
CA ILE A 40 15.77 -17.05 4.30
C ILE A 40 17.06 -17.84 4.03
N ASP A 41 17.60 -18.51 5.04
CA ASP A 41 18.80 -19.33 4.90
C ASP A 41 18.55 -20.51 3.95
N ALA A 42 17.38 -21.14 4.03
CA ALA A 42 17.00 -22.21 3.11
C ALA A 42 16.87 -21.72 1.66
N LEU A 43 16.32 -20.52 1.42
CA LEU A 43 16.27 -19.93 0.07
C LEU A 43 17.68 -19.69 -0.47
N LEU A 44 18.54 -19.03 0.33
CA LEU A 44 19.91 -18.68 -0.09
C LEU A 44 20.81 -19.91 -0.30
N ALA A 45 20.69 -20.93 0.56
CA ALA A 45 21.40 -22.20 0.38
C ALA A 45 21.02 -22.92 -0.92
N ASN A 46 19.86 -22.57 -1.49
CA ASN A 46 19.39 -23.07 -2.77
C ASN A 46 19.55 -22.07 -3.93
N GLY A 47 20.31 -20.99 -3.72
CA GLY A 47 20.58 -19.97 -4.75
C GLY A 47 19.39 -19.06 -5.07
N ILE A 48 18.34 -19.06 -4.25
CA ILE A 48 17.11 -18.29 -4.49
C ILE A 48 17.17 -16.99 -3.70
N GLN A 49 17.03 -15.86 -4.39
CA GLN A 49 17.06 -14.54 -3.76
C GLN A 49 15.73 -14.21 -3.06
N PRO A 50 15.75 -13.82 -1.77
CA PRO A 50 14.54 -13.42 -1.05
C PRO A 50 14.10 -11.99 -1.43
N TYR A 51 12.87 -11.85 -1.91
CA TYR A 51 12.17 -10.57 -2.09
C TYR A 51 11.11 -10.44 -0.99
N VAL A 52 11.35 -9.57 -0.02
CA VAL A 52 10.56 -9.57 1.23
C VAL A 52 9.58 -8.41 1.25
N THR A 53 8.30 -8.75 1.34
CA THR A 53 7.22 -7.79 1.60
C THR A 53 7.02 -7.62 3.11
N LEU A 54 7.07 -6.39 3.60
CA LEU A 54 6.95 -6.07 5.02
C LEU A 54 5.49 -6.06 5.47
N TYR A 55 4.59 -5.50 4.65
CA TYR A 55 3.16 -5.48 4.94
C TYR A 55 2.35 -6.04 3.78
N HIS A 56 1.56 -7.08 4.08
CA HIS A 56 0.66 -7.72 3.13
C HIS A 56 -0.72 -7.89 3.76
N TRP A 57 -1.27 -6.74 4.18
CA TRP A 57 -2.63 -6.59 4.73
C TRP A 57 -2.84 -7.31 6.07
N ASP A 58 -1.75 -7.52 6.81
CA ASP A 58 -1.68 -8.38 7.99
C ASP A 58 -1.50 -7.57 9.29
N LEU A 59 -2.17 -6.41 9.37
CA LEU A 59 -2.13 -5.51 10.51
C LEU A 59 -2.40 -6.28 11.82
N PRO A 60 -1.55 -6.15 12.86
CA PRO A 60 -1.84 -6.74 14.16
C PRO A 60 -3.15 -6.19 14.72
N GLN A 61 -4.09 -7.08 15.07
CA GLN A 61 -5.40 -6.71 15.63
C GLN A 61 -5.27 -5.76 16.84
N ALA A 62 -4.25 -5.94 17.66
CA ALA A 62 -3.93 -5.07 18.79
C ALA A 62 -3.80 -3.58 18.41
N LEU A 63 -3.17 -3.26 17.27
CA LEU A 63 -3.05 -1.87 16.81
C LEU A 63 -4.40 -1.32 16.34
N TYR A 64 -5.22 -2.17 15.71
CA TYR A 64 -6.60 -1.82 15.37
C TYR A 64 -7.45 -1.58 16.62
N ASP A 65 -7.36 -2.43 17.64
CA ASP A 65 -8.13 -2.29 18.88
C ASP A 65 -7.70 -1.07 19.70
N ASN A 66 -6.41 -0.71 19.66
CA ASN A 66 -5.87 0.40 20.45
C ASN A 66 -6.18 1.78 19.83
N TYR A 67 -6.13 1.91 18.50
CA TYR A 67 -6.29 3.21 17.83
C TYR A 67 -6.88 3.12 16.41
N THR A 68 -7.50 2.02 16.01
CA THR A 68 -8.09 1.81 14.68
C THR A 68 -7.07 1.74 13.53
N GLY A 69 -5.82 1.34 13.85
CA GLY A 69 -4.84 0.97 12.84
C GLY A 69 -4.49 2.10 11.88
N TRP A 70 -4.72 1.87 10.58
CA TRP A 70 -4.34 2.81 9.51
C TRP A 70 -5.09 4.14 9.52
N LEU A 71 -6.14 4.28 10.32
CA LEU A 71 -6.86 5.55 10.48
C LEU A 71 -6.16 6.52 11.44
N ASP A 72 -5.22 6.05 12.26
CA ASP A 72 -4.50 6.89 13.22
C ASP A 72 -3.03 7.10 12.79
N PRO A 73 -2.50 8.33 12.83
CA PRO A 73 -1.12 8.62 12.42
C PRO A 73 -0.05 7.90 13.26
N GLN A 74 -0.37 7.39 14.45
CA GLN A 74 0.52 6.56 15.26
C GLN A 74 1.01 5.32 14.50
N ILE A 75 0.21 4.79 13.55
CA ILE A 75 0.58 3.62 12.74
C ILE A 75 1.88 3.82 11.95
N ILE A 76 2.19 5.06 11.55
CA ILE A 76 3.39 5.41 10.79
C ILE A 76 4.63 5.04 11.60
N LYS A 77 4.63 5.37 12.90
CA LYS A 77 5.74 5.10 13.81
C LYS A 77 5.85 3.61 14.14
N ASP A 78 4.72 2.95 14.39
CA ASP A 78 4.70 1.53 14.73
C ASP A 78 5.13 0.67 13.54
N TYR A 79 4.67 0.99 12.32
CA TYR A 79 5.10 0.33 11.10
C TYR A 79 6.59 0.54 10.84
N ALA A 80 7.08 1.77 10.94
CA ALA A 80 8.51 2.07 10.75
C ALA A 80 9.40 1.33 11.77
N ARG A 81 8.95 1.20 13.03
CA ARG A 81 9.64 0.39 14.05
C ARG A 81 9.67 -1.08 13.67
N TYR A 82 8.54 -1.63 13.21
CA TYR A 82 8.46 -3.00 12.76
C TYR A 82 9.37 -3.29 11.57
N ALA A 83 9.33 -2.43 10.55
CA ALA A 83 10.20 -2.52 9.39
C ALA A 83 11.68 -2.44 9.78
N GLU A 84 12.03 -1.53 10.70
CA GLU A 84 13.40 -1.42 11.20
C GLU A 84 13.87 -2.70 11.91
N THR A 85 12.99 -3.35 12.68
CA THR A 85 13.31 -4.66 13.28
C THR A 85 13.59 -5.70 12.20
N CYS A 86 12.81 -5.72 11.11
CA CYS A 86 13.07 -6.61 9.99
C CYS A 86 14.43 -6.32 9.33
N PHE A 87 14.79 -5.04 9.12
CA PHE A 87 16.10 -4.67 8.58
C PHE A 87 17.24 -5.13 9.47
N LYS A 88 17.12 -4.95 10.79
CA LYS A 88 18.13 -5.39 11.77
C LYS A 88 18.30 -6.91 11.80
N LYS A 89 17.20 -7.66 11.68
CA LYS A 89 17.21 -9.12 11.85
C LYS A 89 17.54 -9.89 10.57
N PHE A 90 17.20 -9.34 9.41
CA PHE A 90 17.28 -10.08 8.14
C PHE A 90 18.04 -9.36 7.02
N GLY A 91 18.31 -8.05 7.16
CA GLY A 91 18.89 -7.25 6.07
C GLY A 91 20.37 -7.52 5.76
N ASP A 92 21.05 -8.30 6.61
CA ASP A 92 22.36 -8.87 6.28
C ASP A 92 22.27 -9.80 5.05
N ARG A 93 21.13 -10.49 4.86
CA ARG A 93 20.86 -11.45 3.79
C ARG A 93 19.82 -10.98 2.78
N VAL A 94 18.77 -10.29 3.22
CA VAL A 94 17.70 -9.75 2.35
C VAL A 94 18.16 -8.46 1.67
N LYS A 95 18.09 -8.42 0.33
CA LYS A 95 18.53 -7.27 -0.48
C LYS A 95 17.41 -6.56 -1.24
N HIS A 96 16.19 -7.08 -1.20
CA HIS A 96 15.04 -6.49 -1.88
C HIS A 96 13.86 -6.41 -0.92
N TRP A 97 13.58 -5.18 -0.47
CA TRP A 97 12.52 -4.87 0.47
C TRP A 97 11.34 -4.23 -0.25
N ILE A 98 10.15 -4.78 -0.05
CA ILE A 98 8.88 -4.24 -0.52
C ILE A 98 8.13 -3.80 0.73
N THR A 99 7.89 -2.51 0.88
CA THR A 99 7.21 -1.99 2.07
C THR A 99 5.75 -2.44 2.10
N PHE A 100 4.99 -2.10 1.07
CA PHE A 100 3.57 -2.44 0.95
C PHE A 100 3.31 -3.31 -0.28
N ASN A 101 2.44 -4.30 -0.11
CA ASN A 101 1.72 -4.91 -1.23
C ASN A 101 0.39 -4.20 -1.46
N GLU A 102 0.15 -3.79 -2.70
CA GLU A 102 -1.13 -3.33 -3.22
C GLU A 102 -1.82 -2.31 -2.32
N PRO A 103 -1.17 -1.14 -2.10
CA PRO A 103 -1.68 -0.15 -1.15
C PRO A 103 -3.05 0.41 -1.57
N HIS A 104 -3.33 0.50 -2.87
CA HIS A 104 -4.64 0.87 -3.38
C HIS A 104 -5.70 -0.18 -3.00
N THR A 105 -5.44 -1.46 -3.29
CA THR A 105 -6.44 -2.50 -3.03
C THR A 105 -6.81 -2.62 -1.55
N PHE A 106 -5.86 -2.64 -0.61
CA PHE A 106 -6.26 -2.75 0.81
C PHE A 106 -6.94 -1.49 1.34
N THR A 107 -6.59 -0.31 0.79
CA THR A 107 -7.25 0.94 1.14
C THR A 107 -8.71 0.91 0.70
N VAL A 108 -8.97 0.65 -0.58
CA VAL A 108 -10.32 0.65 -1.14
C VAL A 108 -11.13 -0.53 -0.60
N GLN A 109 -10.59 -1.75 -0.60
CA GLN A 109 -11.34 -2.90 -0.11
C GLN A 109 -11.52 -2.92 1.41
N GLY A 110 -10.62 -2.29 2.17
CA GLY A 110 -10.71 -2.25 3.64
C GLY A 110 -11.56 -1.10 4.20
N TYR A 111 -11.60 0.04 3.50
CA TYR A 111 -12.16 1.30 4.03
C TYR A 111 -13.13 2.03 3.10
N ASP A 112 -13.32 1.53 1.86
CA ASP A 112 -14.36 2.03 0.96
C ASP A 112 -15.45 0.97 0.74
N SER A 113 -15.13 -0.14 0.08
CA SER A 113 -16.12 -1.19 -0.22
C SER A 113 -16.36 -2.15 0.95
N GLY A 114 -15.46 -2.15 1.94
CA GLY A 114 -15.54 -3.02 3.12
C GLY A 114 -15.52 -4.51 2.80
N LEU A 115 -14.93 -4.91 1.67
CA LEU A 115 -14.80 -6.32 1.26
C LEU A 115 -13.70 -7.07 2.04
N GLN A 116 -12.63 -6.38 2.43
CA GLN A 116 -11.49 -6.93 3.16
C GLN A 116 -11.43 -6.34 4.57
N ALA A 117 -10.66 -7.00 5.46
CA ALA A 117 -10.42 -6.47 6.81
C ALA A 117 -9.84 -5.04 6.75
N PRO A 118 -10.28 -4.10 7.61
CA PRO A 118 -11.20 -4.31 8.74
C PRO A 118 -12.69 -4.31 8.39
N GLY A 119 -13.07 -4.14 7.12
CA GLY A 119 -14.46 -4.21 6.67
C GLY A 119 -15.26 -2.96 6.99
N ARG A 120 -14.67 -1.79 6.75
CA ARG A 120 -15.28 -0.47 7.01
C ARG A 120 -15.80 0.14 5.71
N CYS A 121 -17.03 0.66 5.75
CA CYS A 121 -17.65 1.35 4.62
C CYS A 121 -18.87 2.16 5.06
N SER A 122 -19.30 3.11 4.23
CA SER A 122 -20.52 3.90 4.46
C SER A 122 -21.81 3.08 4.39
N PHE A 123 -21.83 1.95 3.68
CA PHE A 123 -23.03 1.12 3.49
C PHE A 123 -23.33 0.24 4.72
N ARG A 124 -24.20 0.75 5.62
CA ARG A 124 -24.49 0.15 6.95
C ARG A 124 -25.18 -1.22 6.94
N LEU A 125 -25.74 -1.64 5.80
CA LEU A 125 -26.27 -3.01 5.65
C LEU A 125 -25.15 -4.04 5.44
N TRP A 126 -23.97 -3.59 5.01
CA TRP A 126 -22.80 -4.44 4.75
C TRP A 126 -21.73 -4.26 5.84
N CYS A 127 -21.40 -3.02 6.20
CA CYS A 127 -20.40 -2.71 7.23
C CYS A 127 -21.05 -2.23 8.52
N LYS A 128 -20.50 -2.67 9.67
CA LYS A 128 -20.95 -2.22 10.99
C LYS A 128 -20.66 -0.74 11.23
N GLU A 129 -19.57 -0.25 10.64
CA GLU A 129 -19.04 1.10 10.81
C GLU A 129 -18.17 1.50 9.60
N GLY A 130 -17.69 2.74 9.58
CA GLY A 130 -16.82 3.26 8.53
C GLY A 130 -17.41 4.47 7.80
N ASN A 131 -16.56 5.12 7.02
CA ASN A 131 -16.93 6.27 6.21
C ASN A 131 -16.11 6.31 4.91
N SER A 132 -16.69 5.77 3.84
CA SER A 132 -16.10 5.69 2.49
C SER A 132 -15.74 7.06 1.92
N ASP A 133 -16.36 8.14 2.42
CA ASP A 133 -16.12 9.51 1.98
C ASP A 133 -14.72 10.01 2.35
N VAL A 134 -14.14 9.52 3.44
CA VAL A 134 -12.91 10.08 4.06
C VAL A 134 -11.87 9.04 4.48
N GLU A 135 -12.29 7.87 4.97
CA GLU A 135 -11.39 6.88 5.53
C GLU A 135 -10.36 6.35 4.51
N PRO A 136 -10.71 6.07 3.24
CA PRO A 136 -9.74 5.67 2.23
C PRO A 136 -8.62 6.69 2.03
N TYR A 137 -8.95 7.99 2.06
CA TYR A 137 -7.97 9.07 1.89
C TYR A 137 -7.02 9.21 3.08
N ILE A 138 -7.53 9.02 4.30
CA ILE A 138 -6.71 9.00 5.52
C ILE A 138 -5.74 7.79 5.48
N VAL A 139 -6.26 6.60 5.18
CA VAL A 139 -5.47 5.36 5.11
C VAL A 139 -4.40 5.45 4.03
N ALA A 140 -4.75 5.93 2.83
CA ALA A 140 -3.79 6.13 1.76
C ALA A 140 -2.67 7.08 2.18
N HIS A 141 -3.03 8.20 2.83
CA HIS A 141 -2.06 9.19 3.30
C HIS A 141 -1.08 8.61 4.33
N HIS A 142 -1.59 7.94 5.37
CA HIS A 142 -0.73 7.29 6.36
C HIS A 142 0.13 6.18 5.76
N THR A 143 -0.37 5.44 4.77
CA THR A 143 0.39 4.41 4.06
C THR A 143 1.58 5.01 3.30
N ILE A 144 1.36 6.11 2.59
CA ILE A 144 2.42 6.82 1.84
C ILE A 144 3.47 7.37 2.82
N LEU A 145 3.05 7.99 3.92
CA LEU A 145 3.97 8.49 4.95
C LEU A 145 4.74 7.37 5.65
N ALA A 146 4.09 6.26 5.95
CA ALA A 146 4.70 5.07 6.55
C ALA A 146 5.74 4.44 5.62
N HIS A 147 5.47 4.39 4.31
CA HIS A 147 6.45 4.02 3.30
C HIS A 147 7.64 4.96 3.32
N ALA A 148 7.42 6.27 3.21
CA ALA A 148 8.47 7.28 3.13
C ALA A 148 9.38 7.26 4.36
N ALA A 149 8.80 7.20 5.57
CA ALA A 149 9.54 7.10 6.82
C ALA A 149 10.40 5.83 6.88
N THR A 150 9.84 4.70 6.43
CA THR A 150 10.55 3.41 6.40
C THR A 150 11.70 3.41 5.38
N ALA A 151 11.46 3.95 4.19
CA ALA A 151 12.46 4.09 3.14
C ALA A 151 13.62 5.01 3.57
N ASP A 152 13.31 6.12 4.25
CA ASP A 152 14.32 7.02 4.80
C ASP A 152 15.19 6.34 5.87
N ILE A 153 14.57 5.61 6.82
CA ILE A 153 15.28 4.80 7.81
C ILE A 153 16.22 3.81 7.12
N TYR A 154 15.72 3.06 6.14
CA TYR A 154 16.52 2.10 5.39
C TYR A 154 17.70 2.78 4.69
N ARG A 155 17.43 3.85 3.93
CA ARG A 155 18.42 4.59 3.15
C ARG A 155 19.54 5.16 4.02
N ARG A 156 19.20 5.76 5.16
CA ARG A 156 20.18 6.43 6.03
C ARG A 156 20.98 5.46 6.88
N ARG A 157 20.33 4.41 7.41
CA ARG A 157 20.93 3.56 8.46
C ARG A 157 21.41 2.20 7.98
N TYR A 158 20.78 1.63 6.96
CA TYR A 158 20.98 0.23 6.58
C TYR A 158 21.55 0.08 5.17
N LYS A 159 21.10 0.87 4.20
CA LYS A 159 21.57 0.78 2.81
C LYS A 159 23.10 0.89 2.65
N PRO A 160 23.84 1.76 3.38
CA PRO A 160 25.30 1.85 3.25
C PRO A 160 26.03 0.55 3.58
N THR A 161 25.50 -0.26 4.51
CA THR A 161 26.13 -1.50 4.98
C THR A 161 25.50 -2.74 4.33
N GLN A 162 24.16 -2.78 4.25
CA GLN A 162 23.39 -3.92 3.75
C GLN A 162 23.33 -3.95 2.22
N LYS A 163 23.50 -2.81 1.55
CA LYS A 163 23.56 -2.68 0.07
C LYS A 163 22.33 -3.23 -0.68
N GLY A 164 21.17 -3.31 -0.03
CA GLY A 164 19.92 -3.67 -0.70
C GLY A 164 19.15 -2.47 -1.27
N SER A 165 17.95 -2.74 -1.75
CA SER A 165 17.01 -1.80 -2.37
C SER A 165 15.65 -1.85 -1.67
N ILE A 166 14.91 -0.75 -1.69
CA ILE A 166 13.56 -0.67 -1.10
C ILE A 166 12.54 -0.05 -2.07
N GLY A 167 11.34 -0.63 -2.13
CA GLY A 167 10.28 -0.20 -3.03
C GLY A 167 8.88 -0.53 -2.50
N VAL A 168 7.90 -0.45 -3.39
CA VAL A 168 6.49 -0.80 -3.18
C VAL A 168 6.04 -1.68 -4.34
N SER A 169 5.12 -2.61 -4.07
CA SER A 169 4.44 -3.40 -5.09
C SER A 169 3.02 -2.88 -5.24
N PHE A 170 2.68 -2.32 -6.40
CA PHE A 170 1.38 -1.74 -6.69
C PHE A 170 0.51 -2.74 -7.45
N ASP A 171 -0.76 -2.87 -7.07
CA ASP A 171 -1.77 -3.44 -7.97
C ASP A 171 -1.93 -2.48 -9.14
N VAL A 172 -1.95 -3.00 -10.36
CA VAL A 172 -2.19 -2.17 -11.55
C VAL A 172 -3.22 -2.83 -12.45
N ILE A 173 -4.40 -2.22 -12.45
CA ILE A 173 -5.37 -2.38 -13.52
C ILE A 173 -5.02 -1.36 -14.60
N TRP A 174 -4.88 -1.83 -15.84
CA TRP A 174 -4.73 -0.92 -16.97
C TRP A 174 -6.10 -0.45 -17.45
N PHE A 175 -6.23 0.84 -17.77
CA PHE A 175 -7.48 1.42 -18.28
C PHE A 175 -7.33 1.88 -19.73
N GLU A 176 -8.19 1.36 -20.60
CA GLU A 176 -8.39 1.87 -21.95
C GLU A 176 -9.68 2.70 -22.02
N PRO A 177 -9.75 3.72 -22.89
CA PRO A 177 -10.99 4.49 -23.03
C PRO A 177 -12.07 3.63 -23.69
N GLY A 178 -13.31 3.73 -23.19
CA GLY A 178 -14.44 2.95 -23.69
C GLY A 178 -14.91 3.33 -25.10
N THR A 179 -14.53 4.51 -25.58
CA THR A 179 -14.69 5.02 -26.94
C THR A 179 -13.54 5.98 -27.26
N ASN A 180 -13.45 6.48 -28.50
CA ASN A 180 -12.46 7.50 -28.88
C ASN A 180 -12.89 8.94 -28.52
N SER A 181 -13.95 9.12 -27.73
CA SER A 181 -14.38 10.45 -27.34
C SER A 181 -13.37 11.08 -26.35
N PRO A 182 -13.15 12.41 -26.38
CA PRO A 182 -12.27 13.07 -25.41
C PRO A 182 -12.63 12.77 -23.95
N GLU A 183 -13.92 12.65 -23.64
CA GLU A 183 -14.42 12.40 -22.29
C GLU A 183 -14.01 11.01 -21.77
N ASP A 184 -14.06 9.98 -22.62
CA ASP A 184 -13.65 8.63 -22.25
C ASP A 184 -12.12 8.49 -22.18
N VAL A 185 -11.38 9.23 -23.01
CA VAL A 185 -9.91 9.34 -22.90
C VAL A 185 -9.51 9.97 -21.57
N GLU A 186 -10.15 11.08 -21.19
CA GLU A 186 -9.93 11.68 -19.87
C GLU A 186 -10.39 10.77 -18.73
N ALA A 187 -11.49 10.02 -18.91
CA ALA A 187 -11.95 9.05 -17.91
C ALA A 187 -10.95 7.91 -17.69
N ALA A 188 -10.32 7.40 -18.75
CA ALA A 188 -9.27 6.39 -18.62
C ALA A 188 -8.08 6.93 -17.81
N GLN A 189 -7.65 8.17 -18.06
CA GLN A 189 -6.60 8.81 -17.26
C GLN A 189 -7.03 8.98 -15.80
N ARG A 190 -8.26 9.44 -15.52
CA ARG A 190 -8.76 9.56 -14.14
C ARG A 190 -8.84 8.21 -13.44
N ALA A 191 -9.27 7.16 -14.13
CA ALA A 191 -9.26 5.81 -13.57
C ALA A 191 -7.83 5.38 -13.21
N GLN A 192 -6.86 5.66 -14.08
CA GLN A 192 -5.45 5.37 -13.81
C GLN A 192 -4.89 6.21 -12.64
N ASP A 193 -5.29 7.48 -12.53
CA ASP A 193 -4.89 8.38 -11.44
C ASP A 193 -5.43 7.88 -10.10
N PHE A 194 -6.70 7.49 -10.02
CA PHE A 194 -7.30 6.97 -8.79
C PHE A 194 -6.82 5.54 -8.45
N GLN A 195 -6.34 4.76 -9.41
CA GLN A 195 -5.90 3.38 -9.17
C GLN A 195 -4.40 3.28 -8.87
N LEU A 196 -3.54 3.92 -9.66
CA LEU A 196 -2.09 3.87 -9.53
C LEU A 196 -1.51 5.21 -9.06
N GLY A 197 -1.92 6.31 -9.72
CA GLY A 197 -1.38 7.64 -9.46
C GLY A 197 -1.55 8.07 -8.00
N TRP A 198 -2.62 7.65 -7.34
CA TRP A 198 -2.93 7.97 -5.95
C TRP A 198 -1.77 7.66 -5.01
N PHE A 199 -1.05 6.57 -5.25
CA PHE A 199 0.10 6.17 -4.43
C PHE A 199 1.43 6.44 -5.12
N LEU A 200 1.51 6.25 -6.44
CA LEU A 200 2.77 6.39 -7.17
C LEU A 200 3.19 7.85 -7.35
N ASP A 201 2.27 8.77 -7.69
CA ASP A 201 2.60 10.18 -7.94
C ASP A 201 3.16 10.88 -6.70
N PRO A 202 2.62 10.69 -5.48
CA PRO A 202 3.26 11.22 -4.28
C PRO A 202 4.72 10.77 -4.17
N MET A 203 4.99 9.47 -4.37
CA MET A 203 6.34 8.90 -4.24
C MET A 203 7.30 9.33 -5.35
N MET A 204 6.80 9.73 -6.52
CA MET A 204 7.61 10.16 -7.66
C MET A 204 7.75 11.68 -7.76
N LEU A 205 6.66 12.41 -7.55
CA LEU A 205 6.51 13.84 -7.83
C LEU A 205 6.40 14.68 -6.56
N GLY A 206 5.98 14.08 -5.44
CA GLY A 206 5.83 14.72 -4.14
C GLY A 206 4.42 15.22 -3.84
N ASP A 207 3.43 14.94 -4.69
CA ASP A 207 2.03 15.32 -4.47
C ASP A 207 1.08 14.35 -5.19
N TYR A 208 -0.19 14.37 -4.83
CA TYR A 208 -1.25 13.56 -5.46
C TYR A 208 -1.53 13.98 -6.91
N PRO A 209 -2.14 13.12 -7.74
CA PRO A 209 -2.59 13.50 -9.08
C PRO A 209 -3.50 14.75 -9.06
N SER A 210 -3.38 15.60 -10.08
CA SER A 210 -4.17 16.84 -10.17
C SER A 210 -5.67 16.58 -10.27
N SER A 211 -6.07 15.49 -10.93
CA SER A 211 -7.45 15.02 -11.04
C SER A 211 -8.04 14.63 -9.68
N MET A 212 -7.26 13.99 -8.81
CA MET A 212 -7.69 13.65 -7.46
C MET A 212 -7.86 14.90 -6.61
N ARG A 213 -6.89 15.82 -6.63
CA ARG A 213 -6.97 17.07 -5.84
C ARG A 213 -8.21 17.89 -6.22
N SER A 214 -8.54 17.98 -7.52
CA SER A 214 -9.69 18.76 -7.97
C SER A 214 -11.03 18.09 -7.66
N ARG A 215 -11.12 16.75 -7.73
CA ARG A 215 -12.37 16.00 -7.53
C ARG A 215 -12.67 15.67 -6.08
N VAL A 216 -11.65 15.26 -5.31
CA VAL A 216 -11.80 14.90 -3.89
C VAL A 216 -11.84 16.16 -3.01
N GLY A 217 -11.08 17.20 -3.38
CA GLY A 217 -11.05 18.47 -2.68
C GLY A 217 -10.49 18.37 -1.26
N THR A 218 -11.22 18.91 -0.28
CA THR A 218 -10.76 18.99 1.12
C THR A 218 -10.72 17.66 1.86
N ARG A 219 -11.33 16.60 1.31
CA ARG A 219 -11.28 15.24 1.88
C ARG A 219 -9.93 14.56 1.62
N LEU A 220 -9.17 15.02 0.62
CA LEU A 220 -7.83 14.54 0.33
C LEU A 220 -6.83 15.27 1.25
N PRO A 221 -6.10 14.56 2.14
CA PRO A 221 -5.09 15.18 2.97
C PRO A 221 -4.01 15.88 2.14
N LYS A 222 -3.35 16.88 2.72
CA LYS A 222 -2.22 17.56 2.11
C LYS A 222 -0.94 17.14 2.80
N PHE A 223 0.11 16.88 2.03
CA PHE A 223 1.44 16.67 2.58
C PHE A 223 1.98 17.99 3.14
N ALA A 224 2.57 17.95 4.34
CA ALA A 224 3.38 19.06 4.81
C ALA A 224 4.70 19.13 4.02
N ASP A 225 5.33 20.29 3.94
CA ASP A 225 6.60 20.45 3.21
C ASP A 225 7.69 19.47 3.69
N SER A 226 7.72 19.18 5.00
CA SER A 226 8.59 18.17 5.58
C SER A 226 8.32 16.78 5.03
N ASP A 227 7.05 16.43 4.84
CA ASP A 227 6.64 15.12 4.33
C ASP A 227 6.94 15.00 2.84
N VAL A 228 6.70 16.05 2.04
CA VAL A 228 7.04 16.08 0.60
C VAL A 228 8.50 15.72 0.38
N SER A 229 9.40 16.25 1.21
CA SER A 229 10.84 15.98 1.13
C SER A 229 11.23 14.52 1.41
N LEU A 230 10.40 13.80 2.19
CA LEU A 230 10.60 12.40 2.51
C LEU A 230 9.92 11.47 1.49
N VAL A 231 8.73 11.84 1.03
CA VAL A 231 7.91 11.04 0.12
C VAL A 231 8.48 11.08 -1.29
N LYS A 232 8.88 12.26 -1.79
CA LYS A 232 9.38 12.39 -3.16
C LYS A 232 10.71 11.64 -3.33
N GLY A 233 10.74 10.71 -4.28
CA GLY A 233 11.91 9.88 -4.57
C GLY A 233 12.17 8.82 -3.49
N SER A 234 11.13 8.34 -2.80
CA SER A 234 11.25 7.32 -1.74
C SER A 234 11.44 5.89 -2.26
N LEU A 235 11.43 5.67 -3.58
CA LEU A 235 11.49 4.36 -4.23
C LEU A 235 12.84 4.11 -4.91
N ASP A 236 13.49 2.99 -4.61
CA ASP A 236 14.63 2.48 -5.41
C ASP A 236 14.14 1.66 -6.62
N PHE A 237 12.97 1.03 -6.50
CA PHE A 237 12.31 0.27 -7.55
C PHE A 237 10.78 0.29 -7.39
N VAL A 238 10.08 -0.08 -8.46
CA VAL A 238 8.62 -0.22 -8.51
C VAL A 238 8.28 -1.67 -8.85
N GLY A 239 7.49 -2.33 -8.02
CA GLY A 239 6.88 -3.62 -8.32
C GLY A 239 5.47 -3.43 -8.87
N ILE A 240 5.10 -4.21 -9.88
CA ILE A 240 3.78 -4.14 -10.53
C ILE A 240 3.11 -5.51 -10.46
N ASN A 241 1.98 -5.59 -9.77
CA ASN A 241 1.08 -6.73 -9.79
C ASN A 241 0.01 -6.46 -10.85
N HIS A 242 0.20 -7.00 -12.05
CA HIS A 242 -0.73 -6.82 -13.15
C HIS A 242 -1.51 -8.11 -13.43
N TYR A 243 -2.83 -7.98 -13.50
CA TYR A 243 -3.73 -9.11 -13.77
C TYR A 243 -4.62 -8.89 -14.99
N THR A 244 -5.08 -7.65 -15.23
CA THR A 244 -6.14 -7.41 -16.22
C THR A 244 -6.24 -5.95 -16.65
N THR A 245 -7.09 -5.71 -17.64
CA THR A 245 -7.39 -4.43 -18.28
C THR A 245 -8.89 -4.19 -18.29
N TYR A 246 -9.30 -2.95 -18.04
CA TYR A 246 -10.69 -2.52 -18.09
C TYR A 246 -10.86 -1.39 -19.12
N TYR A 247 -12.05 -1.29 -19.68
CA TYR A 247 -12.49 -0.06 -20.31
C TYR A 247 -12.99 0.91 -19.24
N ALA A 248 -12.67 2.20 -19.39
CA ALA A 248 -13.19 3.29 -18.57
C ALA A 248 -14.06 4.22 -19.41
N ARG A 249 -15.22 4.60 -18.89
CA ARG A 249 -16.09 5.62 -19.47
C ARG A 249 -16.31 6.77 -18.51
N ASN A 250 -16.54 7.95 -19.06
CA ASN A 250 -16.96 9.10 -18.27
C ASN A 250 -18.33 8.82 -17.64
N SER A 251 -18.42 8.93 -16.31
CA SER A 251 -19.69 8.78 -15.61
C SER A 251 -20.34 10.14 -15.37
N SER A 252 -21.55 10.32 -15.88
CA SER A 252 -22.45 11.44 -15.58
C SER A 252 -23.65 11.01 -14.71
N CYS A 253 -23.62 9.79 -14.17
CA CYS A 253 -24.78 9.18 -13.53
C CYS A 253 -25.09 9.82 -12.17
N GLY A 254 -26.25 10.50 -12.05
CA GLY A 254 -26.72 11.12 -10.81
C GLY A 254 -26.99 10.15 -9.65
N ILE A 255 -27.13 8.85 -9.91
CA ILE A 255 -27.29 7.81 -8.86
C ILE A 255 -25.95 7.48 -8.21
N ILE A 256 -24.85 7.51 -8.98
CA ILE A 256 -23.50 7.36 -8.44
C ILE A 256 -23.21 8.55 -7.51
N ASN A 257 -23.66 9.77 -7.83
CA ASN A 257 -23.52 10.94 -6.95
C ASN A 257 -24.27 10.88 -5.60
N LEU A 258 -25.07 9.84 -5.33
CA LEU A 258 -25.66 9.61 -3.99
C LEU A 258 -24.71 8.84 -3.06
N LEU A 259 -23.68 8.20 -3.62
CA LEU A 259 -22.55 7.65 -2.89
C LEU A 259 -21.44 8.70 -2.87
N ASN A 260 -20.75 8.83 -1.74
CA ASN A 260 -19.55 9.63 -1.63
C ASN A 260 -18.39 8.66 -1.40
N ASP A 261 -17.88 8.07 -2.45
CA ASP A 261 -16.82 7.06 -2.37
C ASP A 261 -15.72 7.30 -3.42
N THR A 262 -14.65 6.51 -3.38
CA THR A 262 -13.49 6.69 -4.27
C THR A 262 -13.85 6.45 -5.75
N LEU A 263 -14.84 5.61 -6.03
CA LEU A 263 -15.32 5.34 -7.38
C LEU A 263 -16.07 6.57 -7.93
N VAL A 264 -16.97 7.16 -7.15
CA VAL A 264 -17.67 8.40 -7.51
C VAL A 264 -16.69 9.53 -7.75
N ASP A 265 -15.69 9.66 -6.87
CA ASP A 265 -14.69 10.70 -6.95
C ASP A 265 -13.83 10.59 -8.21
N SER A 266 -13.58 9.37 -8.71
CA SER A 266 -12.93 9.18 -10.01
C SER A 266 -13.76 9.74 -11.18
N GLY A 267 -15.10 9.73 -11.05
CA GLY A 267 -16.03 10.10 -12.11
C GLY A 267 -15.93 9.15 -13.31
N THR A 268 -15.68 7.87 -13.05
CA THR A 268 -15.50 6.85 -14.08
C THR A 268 -16.41 5.66 -13.84
N THR A 269 -16.75 4.94 -14.91
CA THR A 269 -17.33 3.60 -14.81
C THR A 269 -16.41 2.64 -15.54
N ALA A 270 -15.98 1.58 -14.86
CA ALA A 270 -15.11 0.56 -15.40
C ALA A 270 -15.91 -0.70 -15.75
N PHE A 271 -15.61 -1.30 -16.91
CA PHE A 271 -16.17 -2.61 -17.30
C PHE A 271 -15.12 -3.43 -18.02
N ARG A 272 -15.27 -4.76 -17.94
CA ARG A 272 -14.28 -5.71 -18.44
C ARG A 272 -14.12 -5.56 -19.95
N LYS A 273 -12.87 -5.57 -20.42
CA LYS A 273 -12.54 -5.67 -21.84
C LYS A 273 -12.90 -7.04 -22.40
#